data_AF-A0A969Z496-F1
#
_entry.id   AF-A0A969Z496-F1
#
_cell.length_a   1.000
_cell.length_b   1.000
_cell.length_c   1.000
_cell.angle_alpha   90.00
_cell.angle_beta   90.00
_cell.angle_gamma   90.00
#
_symmetry.space_group_name_H-M   'P 1'
#
loop_
_entity.id
_entity.type
_entity.pdbx_description
1 polymer ?
#
loop_
_entity_poly.entity_id
_entity_poly.type
_entity_poly.pdbx_seq_one_letter_code
_entity_poly.pdbx_strand_id
1 'polypeptide(L)' 'MLKKIFYFIKKMIFSAFLLYGYNLIASPLGLIIPINIVTVLLLTILGIPALFSLIVILLLVF' A
#
# COMPACT_ATOMS: atom_id res chain seq x y z
N MET A 1 14.73 -8.16 20.23
CA MET A 1 14.83 -7.48 18.91
C MET A 1 14.10 -8.25 17.81
N LEU A 2 14.27 -9.58 17.69
CA LEU A 2 13.54 -10.42 16.71
C LEU A 2 12.02 -10.17 16.65
N LYS A 3 11.34 -10.03 17.81
CA LYS A 3 9.90 -9.77 17.85
C LYS A 3 9.47 -8.51 17.09
N LYS A 4 10.26 -7.43 17.16
CA LYS A 4 9.99 -6.17 16.43
C LYS A 4 10.22 -6.34 14.93
N ILE A 5 11.25 -7.11 14.54
CA ILE A 5 11.55 -7.42 13.14
C ILE A 5 10.40 -8.23 12.53
N PHE A 6 9.97 -9.31 13.20
CA PHE A 6 8.81 -10.10 12.75
C PHE A 6 7.51 -9.30 12.69
N TYR A 7 7.30 -8.39 13.65
CA TYR A 7 6.16 -7.47 13.60
C TYR A 7 6.20 -6.58 12.36
N PHE A 8 7.37 -6.02 12.03
CA PHE A 8 7.54 -5.19 10.85
C PHE A 8 7.33 -5.98 9.55
N ILE A 9 7.88 -7.19 9.45
CA ILE A 9 7.69 -8.07 8.28
C ILE A 9 6.21 -8.38 8.08
N LYS A 10 5.49 -8.75 9.15
CA LYS A 10 4.03 -8.99 9.07
C LYS A 10 3.27 -7.77 8.57
N LYS A 11 3.64 -6.58 9.05
CA LYS A 11 3.03 -5.32 8.62
C LYS A 11 3.30 -5.05 7.13
N MET A 12 4.52 -5.31 6.66
CA MET A 12 4.90 -5.17 5.26
C MET A 12 4.13 -6.12 4.34
N ILE A 13 3.98 -7.39 4.75
CA ILE A 13 3.17 -8.38 4.04
C ILE A 13 1.72 -7.91 3.96
N PHE A 14 1.14 -7.47 5.08
CA PHE A 14 -0.22 -6.95 5.10
C PHE A 14 -0.39 -5.72 4.20
N SER A 15 0.57 -4.80 4.18
CA SER A 15 0.58 -3.63 3.30
C SER A 15 0.60 -4.00 1.82
N ALA A 16 1.39 -5.01 1.43
CA ALA A 16 1.39 -5.52 0.05
C ALA A 16 0.03 -6.13 -0.33
N PHE A 17 -0.58 -6.92 0.56
CA PHE A 17 -1.93 -7.45 0.34
C PHE A 17 -3.00 -6.36 0.30
N LEU A 18 -2.86 -5.31 1.11
CA LEU A 18 -3.80 -4.18 1.11
C LEU A 18 -3.76 -3.43 -0.23
N LEU A 19 -2.58 -3.16 -0.77
CA LEU A 19 -2.41 -2.57 -2.11
C LEU A 19 -2.97 -3.48 -3.20
N TYR A 20 -2.70 -4.77 -3.12
CA TYR A 20 -3.23 -5.74 -4.08
C TYR A 20 -4.75 -5.81 -4.04
N GLY A 21 -5.35 -5.86 -2.84
CA GLY A 21 -6.80 -5.84 -2.66
C GLY A 21 -7.45 -4.58 -3.21
N TYR A 22 -6.84 -3.41 -2.96
CA TYR A 22 -7.28 -2.16 -3.59
C TYR A 22 -7.22 -2.26 -5.13
N ASN A 23 -6.09 -2.69 -5.69
CA ASN A 23 -5.91 -2.76 -7.15
C ASN A 23 -6.91 -3.71 -7.81
N LEU A 24 -7.26 -4.83 -7.17
CA LEU A 24 -8.30 -5.73 -7.70
C LEU A 24 -9.66 -5.04 -7.83
N ILE A 25 -10.03 -4.22 -6.85
CA ILE A 25 -11.30 -3.48 -6.87
C ILE A 25 -11.25 -2.31 -7.86
N ALA A 26 -10.11 -1.64 -7.94
CA ALA A 26 -9.95 -0.41 -8.72
C ALA A 26 -9.51 -0.64 -10.19
N SER A 27 -9.09 -1.87 -10.54
CA SER A 27 -8.64 -2.22 -11.89
C SER A 27 -9.64 -1.89 -13.01
N PRO A 28 -10.97 -2.08 -12.85
CA PRO A 28 -11.93 -1.72 -13.90
C PRO A 28 -11.99 -0.21 -14.20
N LEU A 29 -11.56 0.63 -13.25
CA LEU A 29 -11.49 2.08 -13.40
C LEU A 29 -10.14 2.53 -13.98
N GLY A 30 -9.21 1.61 -14.24
CA GLY A 30 -7.83 1.93 -14.63
C GLY A 30 -6.99 2.55 -13.50
N LEU A 31 -7.52 2.60 -12.27
CA LEU A 31 -6.88 3.24 -11.12
C LEU A 31 -6.00 2.23 -10.38
N ILE A 32 -4.78 2.04 -10.87
CA ILE A 32 -3.83 1.06 -10.33
C ILE A 32 -2.69 1.79 -9.60
N ILE A 33 -2.51 1.48 -8.31
CA ILE A 33 -1.31 1.91 -7.57
C ILE A 33 -0.22 0.86 -7.78
N PRO A 34 0.96 1.22 -8.31
CA PRO A 34 2.03 0.25 -8.54
C PRO A 34 2.51 -0.36 -7.21
N ILE A 35 2.65 -1.68 -7.16
CA ILE A 35 3.15 -2.40 -5.99
C ILE A 35 4.67 -2.48 -6.09
N ASN A 36 5.37 -1.58 -5.42
CA ASN A 36 6.82 -1.53 -5.38
C ASN A 36 7.32 -1.24 -3.95
N ILE A 37 8.64 -1.21 -3.78
CA ILE A 37 9.26 -1.02 -2.45
C ILE A 37 8.80 0.31 -1.81
N VAL A 38 8.62 1.37 -2.60
CA VAL A 38 8.24 2.70 -2.09
C VAL A 38 6.79 2.69 -1.59
N THR A 39 5.83 2.23 -2.41
CA THR A 39 4.41 2.21 -2.05
C THR A 39 4.13 1.27 -0.88
N VAL A 40 4.79 0.11 -0.85
CA VAL A 40 4.68 -0.84 0.25
C VAL A 40 5.28 -0.27 1.53
N LEU A 41 6.47 0.37 1.50
CA LEU A 41 7.07 0.98 2.68
C LEU A 41 6.22 2.14 3.23
N LEU A 42 5.70 3.00 2.35
CA LEU A 42 4.79 4.08 2.75
C LEU A 42 3.58 3.53 3.50
N LEU A 43 2.91 2.51 2.96
CA LEU A 43 1.81 1.84 3.65
C LEU A 43 2.25 1.12 4.92
N THR A 44 3.46 0.57 4.96
CA THR A 44 3.95 -0.15 6.15
C THR A 44 4.15 0.81 7.31
N ILE A 45 4.67 2.01 7.03
CA ILE A 45 4.93 3.04 8.05
C ILE A 45 3.62 3.71 8.45
N LEU A 46 2.86 4.22 7.48
CA LEU A 46 1.71 5.10 7.70
C LEU A 46 0.36 4.38 7.74
N GLY A 47 0.26 3.15 7.22
CA GLY A 47 -0.96 2.35 7.20
C GLY A 47 -2.00 2.84 6.19
N ILE A 48 -3.28 2.72 6.57
CA ILE A 48 -4.44 3.11 5.76
C ILE A 48 -4.39 4.59 5.31
N PRO A 49 -3.96 5.56 6.14
CA PRO A 49 -3.77 6.94 5.68
C PRO A 49 -2.92 7.07 4.41
N ALA A 50 -1.82 6.31 4.29
CA ALA A 50 -1.02 6.33 3.07
C ALA A 50 -1.74 5.75 1.86
N LEU A 51 -2.60 4.74 2.04
CA LEU A 51 -3.42 4.24 0.93
C LEU A 51 -4.33 5.35 0.39
N PHE A 52 -5.04 6.06 1.26
CA PHE A 52 -5.88 7.19 0.84
C PHE A 52 -5.06 8.30 0.17
N SER A 53 -3.90 8.66 0.71
CA SER A 53 -3.03 9.65 0.07
C SER A 53 -2.56 9.19 -1.31
N LEU A 54 -2.18 7.92 -1.48
CA LEU A 54 -1.77 7.38 -2.78
C LEU A 54 -2.92 7.39 -3.79
N ILE A 55 -4.14 7.11 -3.35
CA ILE A 55 -5.35 7.20 -4.19
C ILE A 55 -5.57 8.66 -4.63
N VAL A 56 -5.50 9.62 -3.71
CA VAL A 56 -5.66 11.05 -4.03
C VAL A 56 -4.57 11.52 -4.98
N ILE A 57 -3.32 11.14 -4.76
CA ILE A 57 -2.21 11.46 -5.67
C ILE A 57 -2.47 10.87 -7.05
N LEU A 58 -2.91 9.61 -7.13
CA LEU A 58 -3.23 8.96 -8.39
C LEU A 58 -4.31 9.72 -9.15
N LEU A 59 -5.39 10.14 -8.48
CA LEU A 59 -6.52 10.86 -9.09
C LEU A 59 -6.21 12.30 -9.51
N LEU A 60 -5.25 12.97 -8.84
CA LEU A 60 -4.94 14.37 -9.13
C LEU A 60 -3.81 14.52 -10.16
N VAL A 61 -2.90 13.55 -10.23
CA VAL A 61 -1.70 13.61 -11.07
C VAL A 61 -1.90 12.89 -12.41
N PHE A 62 -2.79 11.90 -12.47
CA PHE A 62 -3.07 11.09 -13.65
C PHE A 62 -4.56 11.15 -14.02
#